data_AF-A0AAF0LDU0-F1
#
_entry.id   AF-A0AAF0LDU0-F1
#
_cell.length_a   1.000
_cell.length_b   1.000
_cell.length_c   1.000
_cell.angle_alpha   90.00
_cell.angle_beta   90.00
_cell.angle_gamma   90.00
#
_symmetry.space_group_name_H-M   'P 1'
#
loop_
_entity.id
_entity.type
_entity.pdbx_description
1 polymer ?
#
loop_
_entity_poly.entity_id
_entity_poly.type
_entity_poly.pdbx_seq_one_letter_code
_entity_poly.pdbx_strand_id
1 'polypeptide(L)'
;MKTYKTKGTTFTDADLDRWADEADAGFPNAQFGPSHAGSPARPGRPKTLGDDVTRITVRVNSRERSILKAKADAQHLSTSALLREMINNL
;
A
#
# COMPACT_ATOMS: atom_id res chain seq x y z
N MET A 1 -29.53 10.04 17.50
CA MET A 1 -28.60 10.14 16.36
C MET A 1 -27.45 11.02 16.79
N LYS A 2 -26.29 10.43 17.03
CA LYS A 2 -25.07 11.15 17.42
C LYS A 2 -24.34 11.64 16.18
N THR A 3 -23.61 12.74 16.36
CA THR A 3 -22.85 13.42 15.31
C THR A 3 -21.38 13.49 15.75
N TYR A 4 -20.48 13.17 14.84
CA TYR A 4 -19.04 13.08 15.06
C TYR A 4 -18.31 14.07 14.14
N LYS A 5 -17.15 14.58 14.58
CA LYS A 5 -16.34 15.53 13.81
C LYS A 5 -14.85 15.18 13.89
N THR A 6 -14.18 15.10 12.75
CA THR A 6 -12.73 14.91 12.66
C THR A 6 -12.16 15.67 11.47
N LYS A 7 -11.01 16.34 11.64
CA LYS A 7 -10.25 17.03 10.57
C LYS A 7 -11.10 17.82 9.54
N GLY A 8 -12.15 18.51 10.01
CA GLY A 8 -13.03 19.32 9.16
C GLY A 8 -14.22 18.58 8.54
N THR A 9 -14.33 17.27 8.72
CA THR A 9 -15.46 16.45 8.26
C THR A 9 -16.38 16.13 9.43
N THR A 10 -17.69 16.25 9.20
CA THR A 10 -18.74 15.87 10.14
C THR A 10 -19.49 14.68 9.57
N PHE A 11 -19.74 13.65 10.37
CA PHE A 11 -20.50 12.46 9.98
C PHE A 11 -21.39 12.00 11.14
N THR A 12 -22.37 11.13 10.84
CA THR A 12 -23.41 10.70 11.79
C THR A 12 -23.32 9.22 12.11
N ASP A 13 -24.11 8.75 13.09
CA ASP A 13 -24.31 7.31 13.32
C ASP A 13 -24.76 6.59 12.03
N ALA A 14 -25.64 7.19 11.23
CA ALA A 14 -26.10 6.59 9.98
C ALA A 14 -24.98 6.48 8.93
N ASP A 15 -24.01 7.38 8.95
CA ASP A 15 -22.82 7.27 8.08
C ASP A 15 -21.90 6.13 8.54
N LEU A 16 -21.77 5.92 9.85
CA LEU A 16 -21.01 4.80 10.40
C LEU A 16 -21.65 3.46 10.02
N ASP A 17 -22.97 3.34 10.17
CA ASP A 17 -23.70 2.13 9.81
C ASP A 17 -23.58 1.84 8.30
N ARG A 18 -23.73 2.88 7.46
CA ARG A 18 -23.53 2.76 6.02
C ARG A 18 -22.11 2.32 5.67
N TRP A 19 -21.08 2.87 6.31
CA TRP A 19 -19.70 2.44 6.05
C TRP A 19 -19.41 1.03 6.55
N ALA A 20 -20.08 0.58 7.61
CA ALA A 20 -20.00 -0.81 8.06
C ALA A 20 -20.61 -1.74 7.01
N ASP A 21 -21.80 -1.42 6.49
CA ASP A 21 -22.44 -2.18 5.41
C ASP A 21 -21.59 -2.19 4.13
N GLU A 22 -21.00 -1.05 3.75
CA GLU A 22 -20.08 -0.95 2.60
C GLU A 22 -18.81 -1.80 2.80
N ALA A 23 -18.29 -1.88 4.03
CA ALA A 23 -17.13 -2.71 4.35
C ALA A 23 -17.45 -4.22 4.31
N ASP A 24 -18.62 -4.62 4.83
CA ASP A 24 -19.08 -6.01 4.84
C ASP A 24 -19.49 -6.50 3.45
N ALA A 25 -20.02 -5.62 2.59
CA ALA A 25 -20.26 -5.90 1.17
C ALA A 25 -18.96 -6.16 0.39
N GLY A 26 -17.81 -5.77 0.94
CA GLY A 26 -16.50 -5.96 0.34
C GLY A 26 -16.25 -5.04 -0.86
N PHE A 27 -15.26 -5.40 -1.69
CA PHE A 27 -14.83 -4.58 -2.83
C PHE A 27 -15.05 -5.31 -4.16
N PRO A 28 -16.31 -5.42 -4.64
CA PRO A 28 -16.66 -6.28 -5.78
C PRO A 28 -15.98 -5.87 -7.10
N ASN A 29 -15.58 -4.60 -7.24
CA ASN A 29 -14.94 -4.05 -8.44
C ASN A 29 -13.46 -3.69 -8.25
N ALA A 30 -12.87 -4.01 -7.10
CA ALA A 30 -11.47 -3.69 -6.87
C ALA A 30 -10.56 -4.79 -7.45
N GLN A 31 -9.75 -4.40 -8.44
CA GLN A 31 -8.64 -5.21 -8.90
C GLN A 31 -7.47 -5.07 -7.94
N PHE A 32 -7.44 -5.91 -6.92
CA PHE A 32 -6.25 -6.11 -6.13
C PHE A 32 -5.33 -7.07 -6.89
N GLY A 33 -4.04 -6.69 -7.04
CA GLY A 33 -3.06 -7.49 -7.78
C GLY A 33 -2.94 -8.92 -7.26
N PRO A 34 -2.25 -9.82 -8.01
CA PRO A 34 -2.16 -11.22 -7.64
C PRO A 34 -1.60 -11.38 -6.23
N SER A 35 -2.27 -12.23 -5.46
CA SER A 35 -1.84 -12.57 -4.11
C SER A 35 -0.88 -13.73 -4.16
N HIS A 36 0.37 -13.48 -3.81
CA HIS A 36 1.42 -14.51 -3.85
C HIS A 36 1.33 -15.53 -2.69
N ALA A 37 0.20 -15.61 -1.97
CA ALA A 37 0.04 -16.50 -0.80
C ALA A 37 -1.44 -16.87 -0.51
N GLY A 38 -2.17 -17.39 -1.50
CA GLY A 38 -3.43 -18.14 -1.28
C GLY A 38 -4.58 -17.40 -0.59
N SER A 39 -4.60 -16.07 -0.55
CA SER A 39 -5.68 -15.27 0.03
C SER A 39 -5.89 -14.01 -0.80
N PRO A 40 -7.11 -13.51 -1.01
CA PRO A 40 -7.36 -12.30 -1.81
C PRO A 40 -6.53 -11.13 -1.31
N ALA A 41 -5.96 -10.35 -2.23
CA ALA A 41 -5.16 -9.20 -1.88
C ALA A 41 -6.10 -8.18 -1.26
N ARG A 42 -5.88 -7.86 0.01
CA ARG A 42 -6.68 -6.88 0.74
C ARG A 42 -6.07 -5.50 0.56
N PRO A 43 -6.89 -4.45 0.47
CA PRO A 43 -6.38 -3.08 0.51
C PRO A 43 -5.52 -2.89 1.76
N GLY A 44 -4.31 -2.36 1.58
CA GLY A 44 -3.35 -2.12 2.66
C GLY A 44 -2.36 -3.26 2.95
N ARG A 45 -2.51 -4.47 2.37
CA ARG A 45 -1.47 -5.50 2.48
C ARG A 45 -0.32 -5.17 1.54
N PRO A 46 0.94 -5.06 2.01
CA PRO A 46 2.09 -4.89 1.14
C PRO A 46 2.15 -6.03 0.12
N LYS A 47 2.47 -5.72 -1.14
CA LYS A 47 2.79 -6.75 -2.15
C LYS A 47 3.94 -7.61 -1.60
N THR A 48 3.65 -8.85 -1.26
CA THR A 48 4.63 -9.86 -0.84
C THR A 48 5.23 -10.46 -2.10
N LEU A 49 6.55 -10.59 -2.19
CA LEU A 49 7.24 -11.09 -3.39
C LEU A 49 7.23 -12.63 -3.55
N GLY A 50 6.26 -13.32 -2.94
CA GLY A 50 6.26 -14.78 -2.84
C GLY A 50 7.30 -15.31 -1.85
N ASP A 51 7.44 -16.63 -1.80
CA ASP A 51 8.25 -17.33 -0.79
C ASP A 51 9.75 -17.43 -1.16
N ASP A 52 10.11 -17.14 -2.41
CA ASP A 52 11.51 -17.22 -2.90
C ASP A 52 12.17 -15.82 -2.94
N VAL A 53 12.37 -15.24 -1.76
CA VAL A 53 12.97 -13.90 -1.64
C VAL A 53 14.15 -13.90 -0.67
N THR A 54 15.33 -13.61 -1.19
CA THR A 54 16.53 -13.40 -0.36
C THR A 54 16.65 -11.92 0.04
N ARG A 55 16.89 -11.66 1.33
CA ARG A 55 17.12 -10.29 1.84
C ARG A 55 18.54 -9.84 1.49
N ILE A 56 18.65 -8.75 0.73
CA ILE A 56 19.92 -8.10 0.40
C ILE A 56 20.06 -6.81 1.20
N THR A 57 21.23 -6.59 1.81
CA THR A 57 21.57 -5.33 2.49
C THR A 57 22.53 -4.54 1.61
N VAL A 58 22.13 -3.35 1.16
CA VAL A 58 22.97 -2.44 0.35
C VAL A 58 23.47 -1.30 1.22
N ARG A 59 24.78 -1.07 1.24
CA ARG A 59 25.39 0.06 1.94
C ARG A 59 25.50 1.24 0.97
N VAL A 60 24.90 2.37 1.36
CA VAL A 60 24.90 3.63 0.60
C VAL A 60 25.13 4.78 1.58
N ASN A 61 25.67 5.89 1.10
CA ASN A 61 25.77 7.10 1.93
C ASN A 61 24.41 7.81 2.06
N SER A 62 24.33 8.82 2.94
CA SER A 62 23.09 9.54 3.23
C SER A 62 22.52 10.27 2.02
N ARG A 63 23.39 10.81 1.15
CA ARG A 63 23.00 11.51 -0.08
C ARG A 63 22.41 10.56 -1.11
N GLU A 64 23.03 9.40 -1.31
CA GLU A 64 22.50 8.36 -2.21
C GLU A 64 21.15 7.86 -1.73
N ARG A 65 21.01 7.63 -0.41
CA ARG A 65 19.73 7.21 0.18
C ARG A 65 18.62 8.24 -0.03
N SER A 66 18.92 9.54 0.09
CA SER A 66 17.91 10.58 -0.13
C SER A 66 17.50 10.69 -1.59
N ILE A 67 18.45 10.57 -2.53
CA ILE A 67 18.17 10.53 -3.97
C ILE A 67 17.27 9.33 -4.31
N LEU A 68 17.60 8.15 -3.79
CA LEU A 68 16.84 6.92 -4.02
C LEU A 68 15.40 7.05 -3.48
N LYS A 69 15.23 7.64 -2.30
CA LYS A 69 13.91 7.90 -1.72
C LYS A 69 13.10 8.90 -2.56
N ALA A 70 13.69 10.02 -2.95
CA ALA A 70 13.00 11.04 -3.74
C ALA A 70 12.52 10.48 -5.09
N LYS A 71 13.34 9.65 -5.76
CA LYS A 71 12.94 8.97 -7.00
C LYS A 71 11.80 7.98 -6.78
N ALA A 72 11.86 7.20 -5.71
CA ALA A 72 10.81 6.24 -5.39
C ALA A 72 9.48 6.94 -5.08
N ASP A 73 9.52 8.02 -4.29
CA ASP A 73 8.34 8.82 -3.95
C ASP A 73 7.72 9.45 -5.22
N ALA A 74 8.55 9.97 -6.14
CA ALA A 74 8.09 10.53 -7.42
C ALA A 74 7.39 9.53 -8.34
N GLN A 75 7.68 8.23 -8.19
CA GLN A 75 7.07 7.16 -8.97
C GLN A 75 5.98 6.40 -8.20
N HIS A 76 5.62 6.87 -6.99
CA HIS A 76 4.69 6.18 -6.08
C HIS A 76 5.11 4.73 -5.77
N LEU A 77 6.42 4.48 -5.73
CA LEU A 77 7.01 3.17 -5.45
C LEU A 77 7.69 3.16 -4.08
N SER A 78 7.85 1.97 -3.50
CA SER A 78 8.79 1.81 -2.38
C SER A 78 10.22 1.84 -2.90
N THR A 79 11.17 2.24 -2.05
CA THR A 79 12.60 2.18 -2.36
C THR A 79 13.05 0.79 -2.85
N SER A 80 12.51 -0.27 -2.23
CA SER A 80 12.81 -1.65 -2.64
C SER A 80 12.14 -2.09 -3.94
N ALA A 81 11.02 -1.45 -4.33
CA ALA A 81 10.36 -1.71 -5.60
C ALA A 81 11.12 -1.03 -6.74
N LEU A 82 11.50 0.25 -6.55
CA LEU A 82 12.37 0.98 -7.49
C LEU A 82 13.67 0.23 -7.77
N LEU A 83 14.36 -0.26 -6.73
CA LEU A 83 15.60 -1.03 -6.92
C LEU A 83 15.39 -2.30 -7.74
N ARG A 84 14.28 -3.01 -7.56
CA ARG A 84 13.97 -4.22 -8.35
C ARG A 84 13.67 -3.88 -9.80
N GLU A 85 12.92 -2.82 -10.06
CA GLU A 85 12.67 -2.34 -11.42
C GLU A 85 13.96 -1.93 -12.11
N MET A 86 14.85 -1.23 -11.41
CA MET A 86 16.17 -0.88 -11.96
C MET A 86 16.98 -2.14 -12.29
N ILE A 87 16.98 -3.17 -11.44
CA ILE A 87 17.67 -4.45 -11.70
C ILE A 87 17.08 -5.19 -12.90
N ASN A 88 15.74 -5.24 -13.01
CA ASN A 88 15.06 -5.96 -14.09
C ASN A 88 15.23 -5.27 -15.46
N ASN A 89 15.62 -3.99 -15.47
CA ASN A 89 15.83 -3.19 -16.68
C ASN A 89 17.32 -2.95 -16.99
N LEU A 90 18.23 -3.69 -16.35
CA LEU A 90 19.65 -3.75 -16.73
C LEU A 90 19.82 -4.60 -17.99
#